data_AF-A0A0M2V604-F1
#
_entry.id   AF-A0A0M2V604-F1
#
_cell.length_a   1.000
_cell.length_b   1.000
_cell.length_c   1.000
_cell.angle_alpha   90.00
_cell.angle_beta   90.00
_cell.angle_gamma   90.00
#
_symmetry.space_group_name_H-M   'P 1'
#
loop_
_entity.id
_entity.type
_entity.pdbx_description
1 polymer ?
#
loop_
_entity_poly.entity_id
_entity_poly.type
_entity_poly.pdbx_seq_one_letter_code
_entity_poly.pdbx_strand_id
1 'polypeptide(L)'
;YRNFYDPYGYSWENNNSRWDLLTLVRAAYALRPEGIEWPLNADGNVSLKLDQLAPANSIEHSNAHDAMADVYASIAMARKIKTQQPKLYQYTFTIRSKKALIDLVKTALVNQAMLVHVSGMFGAENRYVRWVYPLAFHPENANQLIAWRLDTNPEQWRDITAESIRELLYQRKDELSGE
;
A
#
# COMPACT_ATOMS: atom_id res chain seq x y z
N TYR A 1 15.11 -17.51 10.45
CA TYR A 1 15.85 -16.90 11.59
C TYR A 1 15.92 -17.81 12.81
N ARG A 2 14.90 -17.90 13.68
CA ARG A 2 14.99 -18.68 14.95
C ARG A 2 15.35 -20.16 14.77
N ASN A 3 14.90 -20.76 13.67
CA ASN A 3 15.14 -22.17 13.35
C ASN A 3 16.23 -22.34 12.28
N PHE A 4 17.24 -21.45 12.23
CA PHE A 4 18.44 -21.57 11.40
C PHE A 4 18.27 -21.58 9.86
N TYR A 5 17.05 -21.40 9.33
CA TYR A 5 16.83 -21.14 7.90
C TYR A 5 17.12 -19.69 7.52
N ASP A 6 17.59 -19.51 6.27
CA ASP A 6 17.65 -18.20 5.63
C ASP A 6 16.27 -17.50 5.72
N PRO A 7 16.19 -16.30 6.32
CA PRO A 7 14.93 -15.62 6.57
C PRO A 7 14.30 -14.95 5.34
N TYR A 8 14.96 -14.92 4.18
CA TYR A 8 14.52 -14.18 3.00
C TYR A 8 14.48 -15.01 1.71
N GLY A 9 15.27 -16.08 1.59
CA GLY A 9 15.43 -16.88 0.37
C GLY A 9 14.10 -17.33 -0.23
N TYR A 10 13.15 -17.76 0.61
CA TYR A 10 11.81 -18.17 0.20
C TYR A 10 11.06 -17.12 -0.66
N SER A 11 11.39 -15.83 -0.52
CA SER A 11 10.70 -14.73 -1.19
C SER A 11 11.26 -14.35 -2.57
N TRP A 12 12.42 -14.89 -2.96
CA TRP A 12 13.10 -14.51 -4.21
C TRP A 12 13.91 -15.61 -4.90
N GLU A 13 14.39 -16.63 -4.17
CA GLU A 13 15.11 -17.77 -4.77
C GLU A 13 14.19 -18.57 -5.69
N ASN A 14 14.75 -19.24 -6.70
CA ASN A 14 14.02 -20.12 -7.61
C ASN A 14 12.82 -19.45 -8.32
N ASN A 15 12.95 -18.17 -8.65
CA ASN A 15 11.88 -17.34 -9.23
C ASN A 15 10.64 -17.17 -8.32
N ASN A 16 10.79 -17.41 -7.00
CA ASN A 16 9.75 -17.07 -6.05
C ASN A 16 9.49 -15.56 -6.01
N SER A 17 8.29 -15.20 -5.58
CA SER A 17 7.91 -13.81 -5.33
C SER A 17 6.89 -13.74 -4.22
N ARG A 18 6.67 -12.55 -3.67
CA ARG A 18 5.63 -12.27 -2.68
C ARG A 18 4.65 -11.23 -3.21
N TRP A 19 3.45 -11.23 -2.66
CA TRP A 19 2.43 -10.23 -2.94
C TRP A 19 1.48 -10.12 -1.75
N ASP A 20 0.94 -8.92 -1.55
CA ASP A 20 -0.03 -8.63 -0.49
C ASP A 20 -1.32 -8.10 -1.14
N LEU A 21 -2.41 -8.83 -0.92
CA LEU A 21 -3.71 -8.51 -1.48
C LEU A 21 -4.33 -7.25 -0.87
N LEU A 22 -4.00 -6.89 0.36
CA LEU A 22 -4.57 -5.73 1.03
C LEU A 22 -4.24 -4.43 0.29
N THR A 23 -3.05 -4.35 -0.30
CA THR A 23 -2.65 -3.19 -1.12
C THR A 23 -3.46 -3.13 -2.42
N LEU A 24 -3.74 -4.28 -3.05
CA LEU A 24 -4.64 -4.36 -4.21
C LEU A 24 -6.07 -3.96 -3.83
N VAL A 25 -6.60 -4.44 -2.71
CA VAL A 25 -7.95 -4.10 -2.22
C VAL A 25 -8.07 -2.60 -1.99
N ARG A 26 -7.08 -1.98 -1.32
CA ARG A 26 -7.02 -0.51 -1.14
C ARG A 26 -6.98 0.21 -2.47
N ALA A 27 -6.18 -0.26 -3.43
CA ALA A 27 -6.07 0.37 -4.74
C ALA A 27 -7.37 0.26 -5.54
N ALA A 28 -8.06 -0.88 -5.48
CA ALA A 28 -9.37 -1.07 -6.08
C ALA A 28 -10.38 -0.10 -5.46
N TYR A 29 -10.48 -0.07 -4.13
CA TYR A 29 -11.36 0.86 -3.44
C TYR A 29 -11.08 2.32 -3.79
N ALA A 30 -9.81 2.74 -3.80
CA ALA A 30 -9.43 4.14 -4.00
C ALA A 30 -9.58 4.60 -5.46
N LEU A 31 -9.21 3.75 -6.41
CA LEU A 31 -9.02 4.15 -7.80
C LEU A 31 -10.07 3.60 -8.76
N ARG A 32 -10.60 2.40 -8.50
CA ARG A 32 -11.54 1.69 -9.39
C ARG A 32 -12.56 0.89 -8.57
N PRO A 33 -13.42 1.58 -7.80
CA PRO A 33 -14.31 0.93 -6.84
C PRO A 33 -15.44 0.14 -7.51
N GLU A 34 -15.72 0.38 -8.79
CA GLU A 34 -16.86 -0.18 -9.50
C GLU A 34 -16.79 -1.72 -9.56
N GLY A 35 -17.94 -2.39 -9.35
CA GLY A 35 -18.07 -3.85 -9.40
C GLY A 35 -17.70 -4.59 -8.12
N ILE A 36 -17.35 -3.87 -7.05
CA ILE A 36 -17.09 -4.42 -5.72
C ILE A 36 -17.96 -3.69 -4.71
N GLU A 37 -18.59 -4.45 -3.81
CA GLU A 37 -19.38 -3.91 -2.72
C GLU A 37 -18.46 -3.57 -1.54
N TRP A 38 -18.54 -2.33 -1.05
CA TRP A 38 -17.66 -1.81 -0.01
C TRP A 38 -18.48 -1.58 1.27
N PRO A 39 -18.47 -2.52 2.24
CA PRO A 39 -19.29 -2.41 3.44
C PRO A 39 -18.84 -1.26 4.32
N LEU A 40 -19.80 -0.64 5.03
CA LEU A 40 -19.51 0.36 6.05
C LEU A 40 -19.35 -0.29 7.43
N ASN A 41 -18.47 0.26 8.25
CA ASN A 41 -18.36 -0.08 9.66
C ASN A 41 -19.38 0.70 10.51
N ALA A 42 -19.37 0.49 11.83
CA ALA A 42 -20.29 1.15 12.77
C ALA A 42 -20.16 2.70 12.77
N ASP A 43 -18.99 3.21 12.38
CA ASP A 43 -18.70 4.66 12.30
C ASP A 43 -19.06 5.25 10.93
N GLY A 44 -19.66 4.47 10.02
CA GLY A 44 -20.02 4.90 8.66
C GLY A 44 -18.85 4.95 7.67
N ASN A 45 -17.68 4.44 8.04
CA ASN A 45 -16.50 4.39 7.18
C ASN A 45 -16.41 3.06 6.43
N VAL A 46 -15.83 3.07 5.22
CA VAL A 46 -15.62 1.82 4.46
C VAL A 46 -14.66 0.90 5.21
N SER A 47 -15.07 -0.35 5.38
CA SER A 47 -14.26 -1.40 5.97
C SER A 47 -13.62 -2.28 4.90
N LEU A 48 -12.30 -2.46 5.03
CA LEU A 48 -11.53 -3.40 4.21
C LEU A 48 -11.20 -4.70 4.96
N LYS A 49 -11.80 -4.93 6.14
CA LYS A 49 -11.60 -6.17 6.88
C LYS A 49 -12.23 -7.34 6.14
N LEU A 50 -11.53 -8.46 6.05
CA LEU A 50 -11.93 -9.59 5.19
C LEU A 50 -13.23 -10.26 5.65
N ASP A 51 -13.46 -10.32 6.96
CA ASP A 51 -14.69 -10.79 7.62
C ASP A 51 -15.93 -9.96 7.28
N GLN A 52 -15.75 -8.71 6.87
CA GLN A 52 -16.84 -7.81 6.45
C GLN A 52 -16.93 -7.70 4.93
N LEU A 53 -15.78 -7.58 4.26
CA LEU A 53 -15.68 -7.36 2.81
C LEU A 53 -16.12 -8.60 2.01
N ALA A 54 -15.73 -9.81 2.44
CA ALA A 54 -16.09 -11.03 1.72
C ALA A 54 -17.62 -11.28 1.73
N PRO A 55 -18.32 -11.26 2.89
CA PRO A 55 -19.78 -11.42 2.90
C PRO A 55 -20.53 -10.36 2.09
N ALA A 56 -20.11 -9.09 2.15
CA ALA A 56 -20.70 -8.02 1.34
C ALA A 56 -20.61 -8.28 -0.17
N ASN A 57 -19.65 -9.10 -0.60
CA ASN A 57 -19.40 -9.47 -1.98
C ASN A 57 -19.93 -10.87 -2.35
N SER A 58 -20.82 -11.44 -1.53
CA SER A 58 -21.39 -12.79 -1.68
C SER A 58 -20.34 -13.90 -1.67
N ILE A 59 -19.27 -13.71 -0.89
CA ILE A 59 -18.23 -14.71 -0.67
C ILE A 59 -18.45 -15.29 0.72
N GLU A 60 -18.56 -16.61 0.80
CA GLU A 60 -18.73 -17.31 2.07
C GLU A 60 -17.52 -17.06 2.98
N HIS A 61 -17.80 -16.65 4.22
CA HIS A 61 -16.82 -16.47 5.28
C HIS A 61 -17.43 -16.93 6.61
N SER A 62 -17.93 -18.17 6.63
CA SER A 62 -18.76 -18.73 7.70
C SER A 62 -18.04 -18.89 9.05
N ASN A 63 -16.70 -18.89 9.06
CA ASN A 63 -15.91 -18.95 10.29
C ASN A 63 -14.71 -17.99 10.20
N ALA A 64 -14.97 -16.69 10.28
CA ALA A 64 -13.91 -15.69 10.38
C ALA A 64 -12.97 -16.06 11.54
N HIS A 65 -11.65 -16.03 11.28
CA HIS A 65 -10.57 -16.50 12.17
C HIS A 65 -10.19 -17.99 12.10
N ASP A 66 -10.83 -18.80 11.25
CA ASP A 66 -10.20 -20.03 10.76
C ASP A 66 -9.21 -19.68 9.65
N ALA A 67 -7.95 -20.09 9.82
CA ALA A 67 -6.88 -19.79 8.87
C ALA A 67 -7.20 -20.30 7.46
N MET A 68 -7.94 -21.42 7.34
CA MET A 68 -8.33 -21.95 6.04
C MET A 68 -9.46 -21.12 5.41
N ALA A 69 -10.47 -20.72 6.19
CA ALA A 69 -11.53 -19.82 5.72
C ALA A 69 -10.96 -18.48 5.21
N ASP A 70 -9.99 -17.89 5.93
CA ASP A 70 -9.33 -16.65 5.52
C ASP A 70 -8.56 -16.81 4.19
N VAL A 71 -7.92 -17.97 3.96
CA VAL A 71 -7.25 -18.28 2.69
C VAL A 71 -8.26 -18.34 1.55
N TYR A 72 -9.38 -19.06 1.72
CA TYR A 72 -10.40 -19.17 0.69
C TYR A 72 -11.07 -17.83 0.39
N ALA A 73 -11.40 -17.05 1.42
CA ALA A 73 -11.96 -15.70 1.28
C ALA A 73 -10.98 -14.77 0.53
N SER A 74 -9.69 -14.83 0.85
CA SER A 74 -8.64 -14.06 0.17
C SER A 74 -8.53 -14.43 -1.31
N ILE A 75 -8.55 -15.73 -1.64
CA ILE A 75 -8.52 -16.22 -3.03
C ILE A 75 -9.77 -15.74 -3.80
N ALA A 76 -10.95 -15.84 -3.18
CA ALA A 76 -12.20 -15.41 -3.79
C ALA A 76 -12.23 -13.90 -4.05
N MET A 77 -11.77 -13.09 -3.09
CA MET A 77 -11.61 -11.65 -3.27
C MET A 77 -10.62 -11.31 -4.40
N ALA A 78 -9.47 -12.00 -4.46
CA ALA A 78 -8.50 -11.81 -5.53
C ALA A 78 -9.11 -12.10 -6.91
N ARG A 79 -9.88 -13.19 -7.03
CA ARG A 79 -10.61 -13.55 -8.25
C ARG A 79 -11.65 -12.50 -8.62
N LYS A 80 -12.43 -12.02 -7.65
CA LYS A 80 -13.43 -10.98 -7.90
C LYS A 80 -12.79 -9.70 -8.43
N ILE A 81 -11.71 -9.22 -7.80
CA ILE A 81 -10.98 -8.03 -8.26
C ILE A 81 -10.38 -8.26 -9.65
N LYS A 82 -9.82 -9.45 -9.92
CA LYS A 82 -9.30 -9.80 -11.24
C LYS A 82 -10.37 -9.75 -12.33
N THR A 83 -11.59 -10.19 -12.04
CA THR A 83 -12.71 -10.17 -12.99
C THR A 83 -13.25 -8.77 -13.20
N GLN A 84 -13.48 -8.01 -12.12
CA GLN A 84 -14.11 -6.69 -12.18
C GLN A 84 -13.13 -5.59 -12.61
N GLN A 85 -11.86 -5.71 -12.22
CA GLN A 85 -10.81 -4.72 -12.44
C GLN A 85 -9.52 -5.35 -13.01
N PRO A 86 -9.59 -6.02 -14.18
CA PRO A 86 -8.49 -6.83 -14.72
C PRO A 86 -7.22 -6.02 -15.01
N LYS A 87 -7.36 -4.78 -15.50
CA LYS A 87 -6.22 -3.89 -15.78
C LYS A 87 -5.50 -3.48 -14.50
N LEU A 88 -6.25 -3.15 -13.44
CA LEU A 88 -5.68 -2.79 -12.14
C LEU A 88 -4.97 -3.99 -11.50
N TYR A 89 -5.63 -5.17 -11.51
CA TYR A 89 -5.04 -6.41 -11.03
C TYR A 89 -3.71 -6.70 -11.76
N GLN A 90 -3.71 -6.66 -13.10
CA GLN A 90 -2.52 -6.94 -13.88
C GLN A 90 -1.42 -5.92 -13.62
N TYR A 91 -1.75 -4.63 -13.57
CA TYR A 91 -0.79 -3.56 -13.30
C TYR A 91 -0.11 -3.74 -11.93
N THR A 92 -0.90 -3.88 -10.87
CA THR A 92 -0.39 -4.07 -9.50
C THR A 92 0.39 -5.37 -9.34
N PHE A 93 -0.04 -6.44 -10.00
CA PHE A 93 0.68 -7.71 -10.00
C PHE A 93 2.04 -7.59 -10.70
N THR A 94 2.13 -6.86 -11.82
CA THR A 94 3.39 -6.62 -12.53
C THR A 94 4.38 -5.82 -11.66
N ILE A 95 3.91 -4.72 -11.05
CA ILE A 95 4.78 -3.84 -10.24
C ILE A 95 5.06 -4.37 -8.83
N ARG A 96 4.57 -5.57 -8.47
CA ARG A 96 4.97 -6.24 -7.22
C ARG A 96 6.46 -6.58 -7.19
N SER A 97 7.06 -6.76 -8.38
CA SER A 97 8.48 -7.05 -8.49
C SER A 97 9.29 -5.77 -8.24
N LYS A 98 10.34 -5.89 -7.43
CA LYS A 98 11.23 -4.77 -7.11
C LYS A 98 11.76 -4.09 -8.37
N LYS A 99 12.16 -4.88 -9.38
CA LYS A 99 12.67 -4.35 -10.65
C LYS A 99 11.64 -3.47 -11.36
N ALA A 100 10.43 -3.97 -11.60
CA ALA A 100 9.41 -3.22 -12.31
C ALA A 100 9.00 -1.93 -11.57
N LEU A 101 8.92 -1.98 -10.24
CA LEU A 101 8.63 -0.80 -9.43
C LEU A 101 9.76 0.24 -9.48
N ILE A 102 11.03 -0.18 -9.37
CA ILE A 102 12.18 0.72 -9.49
C ILE A 102 12.23 1.35 -10.87
N ASP A 103 12.00 0.57 -11.93
CA ASP A 103 12.01 1.08 -13.30
C ASP A 103 10.90 2.15 -13.47
N LEU A 104 9.69 1.92 -12.94
CA LEU A 104 8.62 2.92 -12.91
C LEU A 104 9.00 4.20 -12.15
N VAL A 105 9.60 4.07 -10.96
CA VAL A 105 10.02 5.23 -10.15
C VAL A 105 11.14 6.00 -10.83
N LYS A 106 12.12 5.32 -11.44
CA LYS A 106 13.21 5.97 -12.19
C LYS A 106 12.68 6.74 -13.40
N THR A 107 11.74 6.16 -14.14
CA THR A 107 11.07 6.88 -15.22
C THR A 107 10.36 8.14 -14.71
N ALA A 108 9.69 8.05 -13.56
CA ALA A 108 9.03 9.20 -12.95
C ALA A 108 10.03 10.29 -12.52
N LEU A 109 11.18 9.92 -11.93
CA LEU A 109 12.26 10.86 -11.58
C LEU A 109 12.80 11.60 -12.82
N VAL A 110 13.12 10.87 -13.90
CA VAL A 110 13.66 11.46 -15.14
C VAL A 110 12.64 12.40 -15.79
N ASN A 111 11.38 12.01 -15.80
CA ASN A 111 10.31 12.77 -16.44
C ASN A 111 9.71 13.84 -15.52
N GLN A 112 10.23 13.99 -14.30
CA GLN A 112 9.66 14.86 -13.25
C GLN A 112 8.16 14.62 -13.05
N ALA A 113 7.74 13.35 -13.12
CA ALA A 113 6.35 12.95 -13.03
C ALA A 113 5.96 12.61 -11.58
N MET A 114 4.74 13.00 -11.21
CA MET A 114 4.11 12.58 -9.97
C MET A 114 3.60 11.13 -10.06
N LEU A 115 3.52 10.48 -8.91
CA LEU A 115 3.03 9.11 -8.75
C LEU A 115 1.82 9.08 -7.81
N VAL A 116 0.92 8.13 -8.04
CA VAL A 116 -0.14 7.80 -7.08
C VAL A 116 0.39 6.70 -6.16
N HIS A 117 0.41 6.97 -4.85
CA HIS A 117 0.81 6.01 -3.84
C HIS A 117 -0.41 5.58 -3.02
N VAL A 118 -0.63 4.27 -2.96
CA VAL A 118 -1.67 3.66 -2.12
C VAL A 118 -1.01 3.01 -0.90
N SER A 119 -1.37 3.43 0.31
CA SER A 119 -0.78 2.93 1.55
C SER A 119 -1.75 3.01 2.72
N GLY A 120 -1.65 2.03 3.63
CA GLY A 120 -2.35 2.04 4.91
C GLY A 120 -2.00 3.26 5.78
N MET A 121 -0.81 3.84 5.61
CA MET A 121 -0.35 5.00 6.38
C MET A 121 -1.19 6.26 6.16
N PHE A 122 -1.88 6.36 5.03
CA PHE A 122 -2.72 7.53 4.74
C PHE A 122 -4.08 7.47 5.43
N GLY A 123 -4.48 6.32 5.97
CA GLY A 123 -5.77 6.19 6.65
C GLY A 123 -6.99 6.07 5.72
N ALA A 124 -8.12 5.72 6.32
CA ALA A 124 -9.38 5.45 5.61
C ALA A 124 -10.07 6.75 5.15
N GLU A 125 -9.93 7.82 5.93
CA GLU A 125 -10.42 9.18 5.66
C GLU A 125 -9.88 9.74 4.34
N ASN A 126 -8.73 9.22 3.93
CA ASN A 126 -7.98 9.58 2.74
C ASN A 126 -8.08 8.54 1.63
N ARG A 127 -8.97 7.55 1.80
CA ARG A 127 -9.11 6.38 0.93
C ARG A 127 -7.77 5.70 0.64
N TYR A 128 -6.85 5.74 1.61
CA TYR A 128 -5.51 5.14 1.50
C TYR A 128 -4.67 5.66 0.33
N VAL A 129 -4.95 6.84 -0.24
CA VAL A 129 -4.28 7.31 -1.48
C VAL A 129 -3.73 8.72 -1.35
N ARG A 130 -2.54 8.93 -1.92
CA ARG A 130 -1.90 10.23 -2.08
C ARG A 130 -1.15 10.37 -3.39
N TRP A 131 -1.04 11.61 -3.85
CA TRP A 131 -0.10 12.00 -4.87
C TRP A 131 1.26 12.29 -4.22
N VAL A 132 2.31 11.71 -4.80
CA VAL A 132 3.67 11.89 -4.31
C VAL A 132 4.59 12.26 -5.47
N TYR A 133 5.60 13.06 -5.16
CA TYR A 133 6.68 13.39 -6.08
C TYR A 133 7.95 12.67 -5.61
N PRO A 134 8.51 11.72 -6.38
CA PRO A 134 9.73 11.03 -5.98
C PRO A 134 10.90 12.02 -5.95
N LEU A 135 11.71 12.01 -4.88
CA LEU A 135 12.86 12.90 -4.73
C LEU A 135 14.17 12.15 -4.99
N ALA A 136 14.41 11.06 -4.24
CA ALA A 136 15.61 10.26 -4.35
C ALA A 136 15.44 8.90 -3.66
N PHE A 137 16.27 7.92 -4.02
CA PHE A 137 16.41 6.72 -3.19
C PHE A 137 17.24 7.03 -1.95
N HIS A 138 16.95 6.35 -0.83
CA HIS A 138 17.70 6.52 0.41
C HIS A 138 19.17 6.14 0.20
N PRO A 139 20.13 6.94 0.70
CA PRO A 139 21.57 6.77 0.40
C PRO A 139 22.12 5.41 0.88
N GLU A 140 21.61 4.90 2.01
CA GLU A 140 22.07 3.64 2.59
C GLU A 140 21.15 2.44 2.30
N ASN A 141 19.88 2.69 1.93
CA ASN A 141 18.88 1.65 1.75
C ASN A 141 18.21 1.81 0.39
N ALA A 142 18.77 1.15 -0.62
CA ALA A 142 18.26 1.20 -1.99
C ALA A 142 16.82 0.67 -2.16
N ASN A 143 16.20 0.08 -1.13
CA ASN A 143 14.79 -0.32 -1.14
C ASN A 143 13.84 0.79 -0.65
N GLN A 144 14.36 1.93 -0.18
CA GLN A 144 13.56 3.03 0.32
C GLN A 144 13.61 4.20 -0.66
N LEU A 145 12.43 4.75 -0.94
CA LEU A 145 12.24 5.94 -1.75
C LEU A 145 11.85 7.09 -0.82
N ILE A 146 12.59 8.19 -0.92
CA ILE A 146 12.21 9.47 -0.33
C ILE A 146 11.31 10.16 -1.35
N ALA A 147 10.08 10.46 -0.95
CA ALA A 147 9.09 11.11 -1.81
C ALA A 147 8.38 12.21 -1.03
N TRP A 148 8.10 13.30 -1.74
CA TRP A 148 7.34 14.41 -1.22
C TRP A 148 5.85 14.16 -1.37
N ARG A 149 5.06 14.44 -0.35
CA ARG A 149 3.59 14.42 -0.42
C ARG A 149 3.08 15.73 -1.00
N LEU A 150 2.34 15.66 -2.11
CA LEU A 150 1.89 16.86 -2.81
C LEU A 150 0.73 17.59 -2.12
N ASP A 151 0.15 16.99 -1.08
CA ASP A 151 -0.85 17.63 -0.21
C ASP A 151 -0.24 18.30 1.03
N THR A 152 1.09 18.35 1.13
CA THR A 152 1.81 19.08 2.18
C THR A 152 2.47 20.32 1.60
N ASN A 153 2.53 21.41 2.39
CA ASN A 153 3.17 22.65 1.96
C ASN A 153 4.71 22.49 1.98
N PRO A 154 5.43 22.65 0.85
CA PRO A 154 6.88 22.48 0.83
C PRO A 154 7.64 23.62 1.53
N GLU A 155 6.99 24.79 1.68
CA GLU A 155 7.57 25.97 2.33
C GLU A 155 8.05 25.68 3.74
N GLN A 156 7.36 24.80 4.48
CA GLN A 156 7.71 24.45 5.85
C GLN A 156 9.12 23.83 5.96
N TRP A 157 9.67 23.28 4.88
CA TRP A 157 11.00 22.63 4.89
C TRP A 157 12.10 23.48 4.24
N ARG A 158 11.77 24.67 3.70
CA ARG A 158 12.72 25.47 2.93
C ARG A 158 13.92 25.93 3.77
N ASP A 159 13.65 26.37 5.00
CA ASP A 159 14.63 27.01 5.87
C ASP A 159 14.99 26.13 7.09
N ILE A 160 14.70 24.82 7.04
CA ILE A 160 15.00 23.86 8.10
C ILE A 160 16.27 23.07 7.75
N THR A 161 17.18 22.90 8.73
CA THR A 161 18.40 22.09 8.55
C THR A 161 18.10 20.60 8.53
N ALA A 162 19.01 19.80 7.95
CA ALA A 162 18.86 18.35 7.92
C ALA A 162 18.75 17.73 9.33
N GLU A 163 19.43 18.30 10.32
CA GLU A 163 19.37 17.90 11.72
C GLU A 163 17.97 18.12 12.30
N SER A 164 17.38 19.29 12.10
CA SER A 164 16.02 19.60 12.58
C SER A 164 14.95 18.76 11.88
N ILE A 165 15.09 18.48 10.57
CA ILE A 165 14.21 17.53 9.87
C ILE A 165 14.29 16.15 10.51
N ARG A 166 15.49 15.69 10.86
CA ARG A 166 15.69 14.40 11.52
C ARG A 166 15.04 14.35 12.89
N GLU A 167 15.17 15.41 13.69
CA GLU A 167 14.50 15.52 14.99
C GLU A 167 12.99 15.45 14.85
N LEU A 168 12.40 16.22 13.93
CA LEU A 168 10.95 16.20 13.67
C LEU A 168 10.45 14.83 13.22
N LEU A 169 11.21 14.11 12.40
CA LEU A 169 10.82 12.78 11.90
C LEU A 169 10.72 11.72 13.01
N TYR A 170 11.50 11.87 14.09
CA TYR A 170 11.53 10.92 15.19
C TYR A 170 10.83 11.42 16.46
N GLN A 171 10.26 12.63 16.44
CA GLN A 171 9.35 13.09 17.49
C GLN A 171 8.06 12.27 17.50
N ARG A 172 7.47 12.09 18.68
CA ARG A 172 6.18 11.41 18.77
C ARG A 172 5.11 12.29 18.16
N LYS A 173 4.10 11.66 17.56
CA LYS A 173 2.97 12.36 16.94
C LYS A 173 2.24 13.29 17.93
N ASP A 174 2.24 12.92 19.20
CA ASP A 174 1.59 13.64 20.30
C ASP A 174 2.42 14.85 20.78
N GLU A 175 3.71 14.90 20.42
CA GLU A 175 4.66 15.97 20.74
C GLU A 175 4.83 16.97 19.58
N LEU A 176 4.45 16.57 18.36
CA LEU A 176 4.29 17.48 17.23
C LEU A 176 3.07 18.36 17.51
N SER A 177 3.31 19.61 17.91
CA SER A 177 2.26 20.62 18.08
C SER A 177 1.36 20.64 16.85
N GLY A 178 0.08 20.29 17.04
CA GLY A 178 -0.84 19.93 15.96
C GLY A 178 -0.84 20.90 14.78
N GLU A 179 -0.30 20.44 13.66
CA GLU A 179 -0.56 20.90 12.30
C GLU A 179 -1.04 19.73 11.44
#